data_AF-U6RP28-F1
#
_entry.id   AF-U6RP28-F1
#
_cell.length_a   1.000
_cell.length_b   1.000
_cell.length_c   1.000
_cell.angle_alpha   90.00
_cell.angle_beta   90.00
_cell.angle_gamma   90.00
#
_symmetry.space_group_name_H-M   'P 1'
#
loop_
_entity.id
_entity.type
_entity.pdbx_description
1 polymer ?
#
loop_
_entity_poly.entity_id
_entity_poly.type
_entity_poly.pdbx_seq_one_letter_code
_entity_poly.pdbx_strand_id
1 'polypeptide(L)'
;MSNISSVKWIVVLGFLLVLFQQDFGILAFHHNYLSALFASMIACFLYESLNTNSYKKLFIASVLIGINIFVRIPNITLIGLLPILFIVDFYYKRSYLSLFKQIRVSFIGLLSGVIIVLAVMLVFRHFDIFVSSLKNNLFSAASSSTSTHNLSSMFYTYIDNYYQIGKILIIYGTMLFVITKIVRKYHSACLYLGAIIIAVISFFLVYRLGGIYVLYGISFIVIAYSFYLYRNQPQIVYLLSIALCLSVFMPLGSDFGIGNMGSFAIWWLIPLCLILYLKIIGTLKSKKLYCFYKLAGVLSVSGYIMLQLFTILGQCYFDKGSRADKKYCIHSSSLATTLTTKQKAEAVDVLLIHSANYIKEGDYVLFFQNMATLHYLTRTKPYLYNPWPWTYDADNMERQFLRAEKERDTLPVVIREKGVLPGSLWLEEAAGWNREDLPDTYSYKSKKIALINQFLKKHDYKLVWENHVFQIWLPDSM
;
A
#
# COMPACT_ATOMS: atom_id res chain seq x y z
N MET A 1 11.16 27.15 17.63
CA MET A 1 10.40 26.98 16.37
C MET A 1 9.25 28.00 16.35
N SER A 2 9.53 29.30 16.43
CA SER A 2 8.46 30.32 16.51
C SER A 2 7.78 30.63 15.17
N ASN A 3 8.21 30.02 14.06
CA ASN A 3 7.67 30.32 12.75
C ASN A 3 6.85 29.14 12.21
N ILE A 4 5.52 29.32 12.22
CA ILE A 4 4.48 28.42 11.67
C ILE A 4 4.73 28.09 10.18
N SER A 5 5.58 28.85 9.49
CA SER A 5 6.02 28.58 8.12
C SER A 5 6.68 27.21 7.94
N SER A 6 7.38 26.65 8.94
CA SER A 6 8.13 25.39 8.76
C SER A 6 7.25 24.14 8.63
N VAL A 7 6.06 24.11 9.25
CA VAL A 7 5.18 22.93 9.20
C VAL A 7 4.53 22.78 7.83
N LYS A 8 4.13 23.89 7.20
CA LYS A 8 3.59 23.89 5.83
C LYS A 8 4.63 23.34 4.83
N TRP A 9 5.90 23.71 4.98
CA TRP A 9 6.98 23.18 4.15
C TRP A 9 7.26 21.69 4.39
N ILE A 10 7.14 21.20 5.64
CA ILE A 10 7.22 19.77 5.95
C ILE A 10 6.13 19.00 5.22
N VAL A 11 4.90 19.53 5.22
CA VAL A 11 3.75 18.92 4.53
C VAL A 11 3.98 18.92 3.02
N VAL A 12 4.39 20.04 2.43
CA VAL A 12 4.67 20.14 0.97
C VAL A 12 5.81 19.21 0.55
N LEU A 13 6.93 19.18 1.29
CA LEU A 13 8.05 18.27 1.02
C LEU A 13 7.64 16.82 1.17
N GLY A 14 6.81 16.51 2.17
CA GLY A 14 6.27 15.18 2.36
C GLY A 14 5.40 14.75 1.17
N PHE A 15 4.48 15.60 0.72
CA PHE A 15 3.65 15.32 -0.45
C PHE A 15 4.48 15.07 -1.71
N LEU A 16 5.57 15.83 -1.92
CA LEU A 16 6.50 15.58 -3.02
C LEU A 16 7.17 14.20 -2.91
N LEU A 17 7.55 13.77 -1.70
CA LEU A 17 8.14 12.45 -1.47
C LEU A 17 7.16 11.28 -1.74
N VAL A 18 5.85 11.46 -1.53
CA VAL A 18 4.83 10.45 -1.91
C VAL A 18 4.84 10.18 -3.41
N LEU A 19 5.12 11.19 -4.24
CA LEU A 19 5.21 11.01 -5.69
C LEU A 19 6.39 10.13 -6.11
N PHE A 20 7.42 10.03 -5.26
CA PHE A 20 8.57 9.17 -5.50
C PHE A 20 8.43 7.78 -4.87
N GLN A 21 7.45 7.54 -3.99
CA GLN A 21 7.20 6.22 -3.39
C GLN A 21 6.38 5.26 -4.27
N GLN A 22 6.34 5.54 -5.57
CA GLN A 22 5.43 4.91 -6.51
C GLN A 22 6.05 3.64 -7.09
N ASP A 23 6.11 2.56 -6.30
CA ASP A 23 6.66 1.27 -6.75
C ASP A 23 6.03 0.80 -8.08
N PHE A 24 4.78 1.17 -8.34
CA PHE A 24 4.05 0.80 -9.56
C PHE A 24 3.72 1.97 -10.51
N GLY A 25 4.08 3.21 -10.16
CA GLY A 25 3.61 4.44 -10.80
C GLY A 25 2.30 4.98 -10.21
N ILE A 26 1.83 6.12 -10.74
CA ILE A 26 0.59 6.78 -10.30
C ILE A 26 -0.61 6.04 -10.90
N LEU A 27 -1.39 5.37 -10.06
CA LEU A 27 -2.66 4.76 -10.44
C LEU A 27 -3.79 5.81 -10.36
N ALA A 28 -4.66 5.86 -11.39
CA ALA A 28 -5.75 6.85 -11.47
C ALA A 28 -6.72 6.79 -10.28
N PHE A 29 -6.96 5.59 -9.72
CA PHE A 29 -7.79 5.38 -8.54
C PHE A 29 -7.07 4.45 -7.55
N HIS A 30 -6.25 5.03 -6.66
CA HIS A 30 -5.59 4.28 -5.59
C HIS A 30 -6.09 4.71 -4.21
N HIS A 31 -6.75 3.77 -3.52
CA HIS A 31 -7.25 3.97 -2.16
C HIS A 31 -6.15 4.34 -1.14
N ASN A 32 -4.88 3.99 -1.39
CA ASN A 32 -3.75 4.37 -0.55
C ASN A 32 -3.44 5.86 -0.65
N TYR A 33 -3.46 6.43 -1.85
CA TYR A 33 -3.23 7.87 -2.02
C TYR A 33 -4.33 8.69 -1.35
N LEU A 34 -5.58 8.25 -1.53
CA LEU A 34 -6.72 8.91 -0.90
C LEU A 34 -6.63 8.80 0.64
N SER A 35 -6.23 7.64 1.16
CA SER A 35 -5.99 7.45 2.60
C SER A 35 -4.89 8.36 3.13
N ALA A 36 -3.78 8.47 2.40
CA ALA A 36 -2.67 9.35 2.75
C ALA A 36 -3.09 10.83 2.73
N LEU A 37 -3.85 11.26 1.72
CA LEU A 37 -4.39 12.62 1.63
C LEU A 37 -5.27 12.95 2.85
N PHE A 38 -6.23 12.09 3.19
CA PHE A 38 -7.06 12.29 4.37
C PHE A 38 -6.23 12.30 5.66
N ALA A 39 -5.29 11.37 5.82
CA ALA A 39 -4.37 11.34 6.97
C ALA A 39 -3.57 12.65 7.10
N SER A 40 -3.18 13.26 5.97
CA SER A 40 -2.51 14.57 5.92
C SER A 40 -3.38 15.68 6.48
N MET A 41 -4.63 15.75 6.01
CA MET A 41 -5.58 16.75 6.44
C MET A 41 -5.92 16.58 7.91
N ILE A 42 -6.13 15.32 8.35
CA ILE A 42 -6.35 14.96 9.76
C ILE A 42 -5.18 15.46 10.62
N ALA A 43 -3.93 15.17 10.22
CA ALA A 43 -2.75 15.63 10.95
C ALA A 43 -2.69 17.16 11.07
N CYS A 44 -2.95 17.88 9.97
CA CYS A 44 -2.94 19.35 9.97
C CYS A 44 -4.01 19.93 10.88
N PHE A 45 -5.27 19.47 10.75
CA PHE A 45 -6.37 19.98 11.56
C PHE A 45 -6.20 19.62 13.05
N LEU A 46 -5.67 18.44 13.38
CA LEU A 46 -5.40 18.06 14.76
C LEU A 46 -4.27 18.90 15.37
N TYR A 47 -3.17 19.07 14.64
CA TYR A 47 -2.06 19.92 15.07
C TYR A 47 -2.54 21.35 15.34
N GLU A 48 -3.29 21.94 14.40
CA GLU A 48 -3.83 23.28 14.57
C GLU A 48 -4.86 23.35 15.70
N SER A 49 -5.72 22.35 15.84
CA SER A 49 -6.71 22.26 16.92
C SER A 49 -6.04 22.30 18.29
N LEU A 50 -5.02 21.48 18.51
CA LEU A 50 -4.33 21.37 19.80
C LEU A 50 -3.58 22.67 20.15
N ASN A 51 -2.97 23.32 19.16
CA ASN A 51 -2.24 24.58 19.35
C ASN A 51 -3.16 25.79 19.57
N THR A 52 -4.34 25.81 18.92
CA THR A 52 -5.28 26.94 19.00
C THR A 52 -6.46 26.71 19.93
N ASN A 53 -6.54 25.55 20.59
CA ASN A 53 -7.71 25.10 21.35
C ASN A 53 -9.02 25.14 20.54
N SER A 54 -8.94 24.97 19.22
CA SER A 54 -10.10 25.12 18.33
C SER A 54 -10.87 23.81 18.18
N TYR A 55 -11.98 23.67 18.90
CA TYR A 55 -12.89 22.54 18.77
C TYR A 55 -13.52 22.41 17.37
N LYS A 56 -13.63 23.51 16.61
CA LYS A 56 -14.08 23.45 15.21
C LYS A 56 -13.11 22.65 14.34
N LYS A 57 -11.80 22.87 14.52
CA LYS A 57 -10.76 22.12 13.79
C LYS A 57 -10.70 20.66 14.25
N LEU A 58 -10.88 20.40 15.55
CA LEU A 58 -11.02 19.03 16.06
C LEU A 58 -12.20 18.29 15.41
N PHE A 59 -13.37 18.94 15.35
CA PHE A 59 -14.55 18.38 14.72
C PHE A 59 -14.27 18.01 13.26
N ILE A 60 -13.68 18.94 12.48
CA ILE A 60 -13.32 18.68 11.08
C ILE A 60 -12.36 17.50 10.97
N ALA A 61 -11.31 17.45 11.81
CA ALA A 61 -10.38 16.32 11.80
C ALA A 61 -11.10 14.98 12.07
N SER A 62 -12.02 14.94 13.02
CA SER A 62 -12.77 13.73 13.34
C SER A 62 -13.77 13.33 12.25
N VAL A 63 -14.40 14.29 11.57
CA VAL A 63 -15.20 14.04 10.36
C VAL A 63 -14.35 13.37 9.29
N LEU A 64 -13.14 13.88 9.04
CA LEU A 64 -12.22 13.30 8.06
C LEU A 64 -11.78 11.89 8.46
N ILE A 65 -11.56 11.60 9.75
CA ILE A 65 -11.30 10.22 10.22
C ILE A 65 -12.49 9.32 9.86
N GLY A 66 -13.72 9.76 10.13
CA GLY A 66 -14.94 8.99 9.84
C GLY A 66 -15.11 8.69 8.34
N ILE A 67 -14.83 9.67 7.48
CA ILE A 67 -14.84 9.49 6.02
C ILE A 67 -13.72 8.53 5.60
N ASN A 68 -12.53 8.66 6.18
CA ASN A 68 -11.36 7.87 5.77
C ASN A 68 -11.50 6.37 6.04
N ILE A 69 -12.36 5.96 6.98
CA ILE A 69 -12.74 4.55 7.22
C ILE A 69 -13.32 3.91 5.95
N PHE A 70 -14.07 4.67 5.14
CA PHE A 70 -14.69 4.15 3.91
C PHE A 70 -13.75 4.21 2.70
N VAL A 71 -12.64 4.93 2.79
CA VAL A 71 -11.57 4.86 1.79
C VAL A 71 -10.83 3.53 1.91
N ARG A 72 -10.55 3.12 3.14
CA ARG A 72 -10.03 1.78 3.50
C ARG A 72 -10.55 1.41 4.88
N ILE A 73 -11.24 0.28 5.00
CA ILE A 73 -11.73 -0.23 6.31
C ILE A 73 -10.62 -0.27 7.38
N PRO A 74 -9.37 -0.69 7.07
CA PRO A 74 -8.24 -0.60 8.00
C PRO A 74 -8.01 0.77 8.66
N ASN A 75 -8.39 1.87 8.02
CA ASN A 75 -8.22 3.22 8.57
C ASN A 75 -9.05 3.47 9.84
N ILE A 76 -9.93 2.54 10.26
CA ILE A 76 -10.57 2.56 11.58
C ILE A 76 -9.54 2.64 12.72
N THR A 77 -8.32 2.13 12.51
CA THR A 77 -7.21 2.21 13.46
C THR A 77 -6.79 3.66 13.75
N LEU A 78 -7.05 4.60 12.84
CA LEU A 78 -6.78 6.02 13.03
C LEU A 78 -7.61 6.65 14.16
N ILE A 79 -8.70 6.01 14.58
CA ILE A 79 -9.44 6.44 15.78
C ILE A 79 -8.52 6.42 17.01
N GLY A 80 -7.56 5.49 17.08
CA GLY A 80 -6.58 5.38 18.16
C GLY A 80 -5.67 6.61 18.32
N LEU A 81 -5.56 7.45 17.30
CA LEU A 81 -4.80 8.69 17.34
C LEU A 81 -5.45 9.73 18.28
N LEU A 82 -6.78 9.75 18.39
CA LEU A 82 -7.53 10.69 19.21
C LEU A 82 -7.23 10.55 20.72
N PRO A 83 -7.42 9.37 21.37
CA PRO A 83 -7.17 9.22 22.80
C PRO A 83 -5.70 9.48 23.17
N ILE A 84 -4.74 9.05 22.34
CA ILE A 84 -3.31 9.30 22.59
C ILE A 84 -3.04 10.80 22.63
N LEU A 85 -3.56 11.57 21.66
CA LEU A 85 -3.36 13.01 21.63
C LEU A 85 -4.07 13.73 22.78
N PHE A 86 -5.24 13.26 23.20
CA PHE A 86 -5.93 13.87 24.35
C PHE A 86 -5.19 13.62 25.66
N ILE A 87 -4.56 12.45 25.82
CA ILE A 87 -3.68 12.17 26.96
C ILE A 87 -2.47 13.11 26.95
N VAL A 88 -1.84 13.30 25.78
CA VAL A 88 -0.71 14.24 25.62
C VAL A 88 -1.15 15.68 25.92
N ASP A 89 -2.30 16.11 25.45
CA ASP A 89 -2.83 17.45 25.72
C ASP A 89 -3.18 17.64 27.21
N PHE A 90 -3.77 16.62 27.82
CA PHE A 90 -4.09 16.61 29.24
C PHE A 90 -2.82 16.70 30.11
N TYR A 91 -1.72 16.05 29.71
CA TYR A 91 -0.44 16.17 30.42
C TYR A 91 0.03 17.62 30.57
N TYR A 92 -0.16 18.44 29.52
CA TYR A 92 0.25 19.86 29.53
C TYR A 92 -0.79 20.79 30.16
N LYS A 93 -2.09 20.59 29.88
CA LYS A 93 -3.14 21.53 30.32
C LYS A 93 -3.77 21.18 31.66
N ARG A 94 -3.68 19.91 32.08
CA ARG A 94 -4.27 19.38 33.33
C ARG A 94 -5.76 19.73 33.50
N SER A 95 -6.51 19.81 32.39
CA SER A 95 -7.91 20.22 32.39
C SER A 95 -8.84 19.08 31.98
N TYR A 96 -9.60 18.55 32.95
CA TYR A 96 -10.64 17.54 32.71
C TYR A 96 -11.77 18.04 31.81
N LEU A 97 -12.14 19.33 31.94
CA LEU A 97 -13.18 19.93 31.10
C LEU A 97 -12.76 19.98 29.63
N SER A 98 -11.49 20.31 29.35
CA SER A 98 -10.95 20.29 27.98
C SER A 98 -10.97 18.87 27.42
N LEU A 99 -10.50 17.89 28.20
CA LEU A 99 -10.50 16.48 27.83
C LEU A 99 -11.91 15.98 27.48
N PHE A 100 -12.89 16.25 28.33
CA PHE A 100 -14.29 15.86 28.09
C PHE A 100 -14.85 16.51 26.81
N LYS A 101 -14.59 17.82 26.61
CA LYS A 101 -15.01 18.51 25.38
C LYS A 101 -14.34 17.90 24.14
N GLN A 102 -13.05 17.56 24.20
CA GLN A 102 -12.33 16.92 23.10
C GLN A 102 -12.94 15.57 22.73
N ILE A 103 -13.20 14.71 23.73
CA ILE A 103 -13.84 13.41 23.52
C ILE A 103 -15.20 13.58 22.86
N ARG A 104 -16.07 14.45 23.42
CA ARG A 104 -17.42 14.68 22.90
C ARG A 104 -17.41 15.22 21.47
N VAL A 105 -16.62 16.27 21.21
CA VAL A 105 -16.54 16.89 19.88
C VAL A 105 -16.02 15.90 18.84
N SER A 106 -15.03 15.08 19.22
CA SER A 106 -14.44 14.11 18.31
C SER A 106 -15.38 12.95 18.01
N PHE A 107 -16.14 12.49 19.01
CA PHE A 107 -17.16 11.46 18.82
C PHE A 107 -18.25 11.93 17.85
N ILE A 108 -18.78 13.16 18.06
CA ILE A 108 -19.79 13.73 17.17
C ILE A 108 -19.24 13.93 15.76
N GLY A 109 -18.00 14.43 15.63
CA GLY A 109 -17.35 14.59 14.32
C GLY A 109 -17.16 13.27 13.59
N LEU A 110 -16.66 12.24 14.28
CA LEU A 110 -16.48 10.89 13.72
C LEU A 110 -17.81 10.33 13.20
N LEU A 111 -18.86 10.38 14.03
CA LEU A 111 -20.20 9.90 13.66
C LEU A 111 -20.76 10.68 12.47
N SER A 112 -20.55 12.00 12.43
CA SER A 112 -20.98 12.85 11.31
C SER A 112 -20.29 12.43 10.01
N GLY A 113 -18.98 12.17 10.03
CA GLY A 113 -18.24 11.67 8.86
C GLY A 113 -18.76 10.34 8.33
N VAL A 114 -19.09 9.41 9.24
CA VAL A 114 -19.70 8.12 8.89
C VAL A 114 -21.09 8.32 8.24
N ILE A 115 -21.95 9.14 8.86
CA ILE A 115 -23.29 9.43 8.36
C ILE A 115 -23.23 10.05 6.96
N ILE A 116 -22.30 10.97 6.72
CA ILE A 116 -22.11 11.60 5.40
C ILE A 116 -21.87 10.55 4.32
N VAL A 117 -20.94 9.62 4.55
CA VAL A 117 -20.63 8.59 3.55
C VAL A 117 -21.81 7.64 3.34
N LEU A 118 -22.48 7.22 4.41
CA LEU A 118 -23.66 6.36 4.31
C LEU A 118 -24.80 7.06 3.55
N ALA A 119 -25.04 8.34 3.80
CA ALA A 119 -26.03 9.13 3.08
C ALA A 119 -25.69 9.21 1.58
N VAL A 120 -24.42 9.47 1.24
CA VAL A 120 -23.94 9.44 -0.15
C VAL A 120 -24.20 8.07 -0.79
N MET A 121 -23.86 6.98 -0.10
CA MET A 121 -24.13 5.62 -0.60
C MET A 121 -25.61 5.35 -0.84
N LEU A 122 -26.51 5.86 0.01
CA LEU A 122 -27.95 5.73 -0.17
C LEU A 122 -28.45 6.52 -1.39
N VAL A 123 -28.00 7.77 -1.55
CA VAL A 123 -28.37 8.63 -2.69
C VAL A 123 -27.94 8.01 -4.02
N PHE A 124 -26.74 7.43 -4.08
CA PHE A 124 -26.22 6.76 -5.28
C PHE A 124 -26.62 5.28 -5.41
N ARG A 125 -27.47 4.74 -4.51
CA ARG A 125 -27.88 3.32 -4.50
C ARG A 125 -26.71 2.33 -4.44
N HIS A 126 -25.60 2.72 -3.82
CA HIS A 126 -24.41 1.89 -3.63
C HIS A 126 -24.41 1.14 -2.29
N PHE A 127 -25.37 1.41 -1.40
CA PHE A 127 -25.41 0.81 -0.07
C PHE A 127 -25.49 -0.72 -0.10
N ASP A 128 -26.38 -1.29 -0.91
CA ASP A 128 -26.55 -2.76 -1.00
C ASP A 128 -25.30 -3.43 -1.60
N ILE A 129 -24.66 -2.77 -2.58
CA ILE A 129 -23.40 -3.22 -3.18
C ILE A 129 -22.30 -3.26 -2.12
N PHE A 130 -22.20 -2.22 -1.28
CA PHE A 130 -21.24 -2.14 -0.20
C PHE A 130 -21.47 -3.23 0.85
N VAL A 131 -22.71 -3.42 1.33
CA VAL A 131 -23.04 -4.46 2.32
C VAL A 131 -22.78 -5.86 1.76
N SER A 132 -23.14 -6.11 0.51
CA SER A 132 -22.84 -7.37 -0.17
C SER A 132 -21.33 -7.62 -0.25
N SER A 133 -20.55 -6.60 -0.59
CA SER A 133 -19.09 -6.71 -0.66
C SER A 133 -18.45 -6.97 0.70
N LEU A 134 -18.95 -6.35 1.77
CA LEU A 134 -18.48 -6.62 3.13
C LEU A 134 -18.76 -8.07 3.55
N LYS A 135 -19.99 -8.56 3.34
CA LYS A 135 -20.41 -9.92 3.71
C LYS A 135 -19.71 -10.99 2.91
N ASN A 136 -19.64 -10.81 1.59
CA ASN A 136 -19.23 -11.86 0.66
C ASN A 136 -17.73 -11.88 0.38
N ASN A 137 -17.02 -10.76 0.56
CA ASN A 137 -15.59 -10.69 0.27
C ASN A 137 -14.75 -10.40 1.53
N LEU A 138 -15.09 -9.37 2.31
CA LEU A 138 -14.24 -8.97 3.45
C LEU A 138 -14.30 -9.99 4.60
N PHE A 139 -15.50 -10.32 5.08
CA PHE A 139 -15.63 -11.22 6.22
C PHE A 139 -15.23 -12.66 5.89
N SER A 140 -15.47 -13.12 4.65
CA SER A 140 -15.00 -14.45 4.23
C SER A 140 -13.48 -14.51 4.08
N ALA A 141 -12.87 -13.48 3.47
CA ALA A 141 -11.42 -13.42 3.32
C ALA A 141 -10.70 -13.26 4.67
N ALA A 142 -11.32 -12.59 5.65
CA ALA A 142 -10.79 -12.48 7.01
C ALA A 142 -10.83 -13.80 7.79
N SER A 143 -11.84 -14.66 7.54
CA SER A 143 -12.00 -15.95 8.21
C SER A 143 -11.25 -17.11 7.55
N SER A 144 -10.89 -17.00 6.27
CA SER A 144 -10.22 -18.09 5.53
C SER A 144 -8.75 -18.22 5.93
N SER A 145 -8.30 -19.44 6.22
CA SER A 145 -6.89 -19.75 6.55
C SER A 145 -5.96 -19.68 5.33
N THR A 146 -6.50 -19.72 4.11
CA THR A 146 -5.73 -19.70 2.84
C THR A 146 -5.61 -18.29 2.24
N SER A 147 -6.31 -17.31 2.82
CA SER A 147 -6.30 -15.91 2.40
C SER A 147 -5.08 -15.18 2.97
N THR A 148 -4.35 -14.47 2.12
CA THR A 148 -3.29 -13.54 2.55
C THR A 148 -3.82 -12.32 3.31
N HIS A 149 -5.14 -12.10 3.25
CA HIS A 149 -5.87 -11.06 3.99
C HIS A 149 -6.51 -11.60 5.28
N ASN A 150 -6.09 -12.78 5.76
CA ASN A 150 -6.53 -13.27 7.07
C ASN A 150 -6.04 -12.31 8.17
N LEU A 151 -6.93 -11.93 9.08
CA LEU A 151 -6.64 -10.96 10.15
C LEU A 151 -5.43 -11.38 11.01
N SER A 152 -5.27 -12.69 11.24
CA SER A 152 -4.13 -13.28 11.93
C SER A 152 -2.83 -13.11 11.14
N SER A 153 -2.84 -13.47 9.85
CA SER A 153 -1.67 -13.30 8.97
C SER A 153 -1.25 -11.83 8.88
N MET A 154 -2.20 -10.91 8.74
CA MET A 154 -1.92 -9.48 8.69
C MET A 154 -1.33 -8.95 10.01
N PHE A 155 -1.81 -9.45 11.16
CA PHE A 155 -1.26 -9.11 12.46
C PHE A 155 0.15 -9.68 12.68
N TYR A 156 0.41 -10.92 12.25
CA TYR A 156 1.75 -11.51 12.27
C TYR A 156 2.72 -10.74 11.36
N THR A 157 2.31 -10.39 10.14
CA THR A 157 3.11 -9.54 9.24
C THR A 157 3.41 -8.20 9.89
N TYR A 158 2.42 -7.58 10.53
CA TYR A 158 2.63 -6.34 11.26
C TYR A 158 3.68 -6.50 12.37
N ILE A 159 3.60 -7.54 13.20
CA ILE A 159 4.60 -7.81 14.23
C ILE A 159 5.98 -8.08 13.62
N ASP A 160 6.07 -8.92 12.59
CA ASP A 160 7.33 -9.22 11.91
C ASP A 160 7.97 -7.94 11.35
N ASN A 161 7.19 -7.05 10.74
CA ASN A 161 7.68 -5.77 10.23
C ASN A 161 8.38 -4.94 11.33
N TYR A 162 7.80 -4.84 12.52
CA TYR A 162 8.43 -4.14 13.65
C TYR A 162 9.61 -4.91 14.23
N TYR A 163 9.58 -6.24 14.20
CA TYR A 163 10.74 -7.08 14.56
C TYR A 163 11.91 -6.85 13.59
N GLN A 164 11.67 -6.74 12.29
CA GLN A 164 12.68 -6.37 11.28
C GLN A 164 13.27 -4.98 11.57
N ILE A 165 12.41 -4.00 11.90
CA ILE A 165 12.87 -2.67 12.33
C ILE A 165 13.76 -2.78 13.56
N GLY A 166 13.38 -3.56 14.57
CA GLY A 166 14.18 -3.80 15.77
C GLY A 166 15.57 -4.36 15.47
N LYS A 167 15.65 -5.37 14.58
CA LYS A 167 16.95 -5.91 14.12
C LYS A 167 17.80 -4.86 13.42
N ILE A 168 17.20 -4.08 12.53
CA ILE A 168 17.90 -3.00 11.82
C ILE A 168 18.43 -1.97 12.82
N LEU A 169 17.62 -1.56 13.80
CA LEU A 169 18.00 -0.60 14.84
C LEU A 169 19.22 -1.08 15.65
N ILE A 170 19.26 -2.36 16.01
CA ILE A 170 20.39 -2.95 16.75
C ILE A 170 21.66 -2.93 15.90
N ILE A 171 21.59 -3.36 14.65
CA ILE A 171 22.74 -3.40 13.72
C ILE A 171 23.27 -1.99 13.47
N TYR A 172 22.38 -1.06 13.09
CA TYR A 172 22.76 0.33 12.81
C TYR A 172 23.27 1.06 14.04
N GLY A 173 22.59 0.88 15.18
CA GLY A 173 22.99 1.49 16.45
C GLY A 173 24.37 1.04 16.89
N THR A 174 24.65 -0.28 16.79
CA THR A 174 25.97 -0.85 17.11
C THR A 174 27.04 -0.33 16.17
N MET A 175 26.77 -0.30 14.86
CA MET A 175 27.70 0.22 13.86
C MET A 175 28.03 1.70 14.10
N LEU A 176 27.01 2.54 14.31
CA LEU A 176 27.19 3.96 14.62
C LEU A 176 27.97 4.17 15.92
N PHE A 177 27.72 3.35 16.95
CA PHE A 177 28.43 3.42 18.22
C PHE A 177 29.93 3.08 18.06
N VAL A 178 30.25 1.96 17.42
CA VAL A 178 31.64 1.53 17.15
C VAL A 178 32.37 2.59 16.35
N ILE A 179 31.74 3.09 15.29
CA ILE A 179 32.36 4.10 14.44
C ILE A 179 32.55 5.40 15.21
N THR A 180 31.59 5.83 16.03
CA THR A 180 31.76 7.01 16.90
C THR A 180 32.94 6.88 17.86
N LYS A 181 33.18 5.69 18.41
CA LYS A 181 34.35 5.40 19.27
C LYS A 181 35.66 5.48 18.48
N ILE A 182 35.70 4.90 17.28
CA ILE A 182 36.86 4.96 16.36
C ILE A 182 37.12 6.41 15.93
N VAL A 183 36.07 7.16 15.58
CA VAL A 183 36.13 8.57 15.17
C VAL A 183 36.74 9.45 16.25
N ARG A 184 36.34 9.24 17.50
CA ARG A 184 36.89 9.99 18.64
C ARG A 184 38.36 9.63 18.90
N LYS A 185 38.79 8.43 18.51
CA LYS A 185 40.15 7.93 18.73
C LYS A 185 41.12 8.29 17.59
N TYR A 186 40.67 8.32 16.33
CA TYR A 186 41.51 8.51 15.14
C TYR A 186 41.03 9.68 14.28
N HIS A 187 41.92 10.65 13.98
CA HIS A 187 41.52 12.02 13.67
C HIS A 187 41.47 12.51 12.20
N SER A 188 41.64 11.70 11.14
CA SER A 188 41.62 12.25 9.77
C SER A 188 41.06 11.38 8.64
N ALA A 189 41.74 10.36 8.12
CA ALA A 189 41.31 9.66 6.89
C ALA A 189 40.31 8.52 7.12
N CYS A 190 40.45 7.80 8.23
CA CYS A 190 39.55 6.70 8.61
C CYS A 190 38.10 7.15 8.85
N LEU A 191 37.90 8.45 9.09
CA LEU A 191 36.59 9.07 9.28
C LEU A 191 35.77 9.14 8.00
N TYR A 192 36.40 9.61 6.93
CA TYR A 192 35.76 9.71 5.62
C TYR A 192 35.56 8.32 5.02
N LEU A 193 36.53 7.42 5.19
CA LEU A 193 36.40 6.03 4.77
C LEU A 193 35.28 5.30 5.56
N GLY A 194 35.18 5.52 6.87
CA GLY A 194 34.09 5.02 7.69
C GLY A 194 32.72 5.59 7.28
N ALA A 195 32.65 6.86 6.88
CA ALA A 195 31.41 7.48 6.38
C ALA A 195 30.96 6.83 5.07
N ILE A 196 31.90 6.57 4.17
CA ILE A 196 31.67 5.91 2.89
C ILE A 196 31.25 4.45 3.12
N ILE A 197 31.92 3.73 4.01
CA ILE A 197 31.56 2.34 4.36
C ILE A 197 30.16 2.29 4.99
N ILE A 198 29.83 3.20 5.91
CA ILE A 198 28.46 3.31 6.43
C ILE A 198 27.52 3.61 5.27
N ALA A 199 27.79 4.58 4.42
CA ALA A 199 26.89 4.94 3.33
C ALA A 199 26.68 3.75 2.37
N VAL A 200 27.71 2.97 2.08
CA VAL A 200 27.65 1.76 1.23
C VAL A 200 26.89 0.63 1.92
N ILE A 201 27.14 0.37 3.21
CA ILE A 201 26.40 -0.64 3.98
C ILE A 201 24.95 -0.21 4.18
N SER A 202 24.71 1.07 4.44
CA SER A 202 23.39 1.71 4.53
C SER A 202 22.63 1.50 3.23
N PHE A 203 23.26 1.81 2.11
CA PHE A 203 22.73 1.61 0.77
C PHE A 203 22.44 0.13 0.49
N PHE A 204 23.35 -0.77 0.86
CA PHE A 204 23.18 -2.21 0.69
C PHE A 204 22.06 -2.78 1.56
N LEU A 205 21.94 -2.35 2.83
CA LEU A 205 20.85 -2.72 3.73
C LEU A 205 19.51 -2.16 3.24
N VAL A 206 19.49 -0.92 2.76
CA VAL A 206 18.31 -0.30 2.12
C VAL A 206 17.89 -1.08 0.87
N TYR A 207 18.84 -1.52 0.06
CA TYR A 207 18.59 -2.30 -1.15
C TYR A 207 18.09 -3.72 -0.84
N ARG A 208 18.68 -4.39 0.17
CA ARG A 208 18.38 -5.79 0.49
C ARG A 208 17.16 -5.99 1.41
N LEU A 209 16.96 -5.10 2.38
CA LEU A 209 15.93 -5.27 3.43
C LEU A 209 14.64 -4.49 3.14
N GLY A 210 14.56 -3.81 1.99
CA GLY A 210 13.46 -2.88 1.70
C GLY A 210 13.68 -1.56 2.43
N GLY A 211 14.12 -0.54 1.70
CA GLY A 211 14.54 0.76 2.25
C GLY A 211 13.56 1.41 3.22
N ILE A 212 12.28 1.07 3.11
CA ILE A 212 11.23 1.58 3.99
C ILE A 212 11.44 1.21 5.46
N TYR A 213 11.87 -0.02 5.79
CA TYR A 213 12.06 -0.45 7.17
C TYR A 213 13.23 0.29 7.85
N VAL A 214 14.29 0.56 7.09
CA VAL A 214 15.44 1.37 7.56
C VAL A 214 14.99 2.80 7.88
N LEU A 215 14.18 3.40 7.00
CA LEU A 215 13.65 4.74 7.22
C LEU A 215 12.75 4.79 8.45
N TYR A 216 11.91 3.79 8.67
CA TYR A 216 11.10 3.66 9.89
C TYR A 216 11.96 3.60 11.15
N GLY A 217 12.99 2.75 11.16
CA GLY A 217 13.92 2.64 12.28
C GLY A 217 14.59 3.97 12.61
N ILE A 218 15.24 4.60 11.63
CA ILE A 218 15.90 5.90 11.83
C ILE A 218 14.89 6.93 12.34
N SER A 219 13.70 6.95 11.77
CA SER A 219 12.66 7.91 12.15
C SER A 219 12.20 7.73 13.60
N PHE A 220 12.05 6.49 14.08
CA PHE A 220 11.70 6.22 15.48
C PHE A 220 12.79 6.66 16.46
N ILE A 221 14.07 6.46 16.12
CA ILE A 221 15.18 6.98 16.96
C ILE A 221 15.09 8.51 17.05
N VAL A 222 14.92 9.17 15.91
CA VAL A 222 14.86 10.63 15.85
C VAL A 222 13.66 11.16 16.63
N ILE A 223 12.49 10.54 16.48
CA ILE A 223 11.29 10.89 17.25
C ILE A 223 11.52 10.68 18.76
N ALA A 224 12.02 9.52 19.16
CA ALA A 224 12.22 9.19 20.58
C ALA A 224 13.18 10.18 21.25
N TYR A 225 14.31 10.49 20.60
CA TYR A 225 15.25 11.48 21.11
C TYR A 225 14.66 12.91 21.09
N SER A 226 13.84 13.24 20.09
CA SER A 226 13.17 14.53 20.00
C SER A 226 12.13 14.72 21.11
N PHE A 227 11.41 13.67 21.53
CA PHE A 227 10.54 13.74 22.70
C PHE A 227 11.31 14.14 23.95
N TYR A 228 12.50 13.57 24.17
CA TYR A 228 13.35 13.93 25.30
C TYR A 228 13.82 15.39 25.26
N LEU A 229 14.30 15.85 24.10
CA LEU A 229 14.81 17.21 23.90
C LEU A 229 13.73 18.28 24.01
N TYR A 230 12.55 18.02 23.43
CA TYR A 230 11.48 19.00 23.28
C TYR A 230 10.30 18.77 24.22
N ARG A 231 10.47 17.96 25.28
CA ARG A 231 9.42 17.64 26.28
C ARG A 231 8.70 18.84 26.89
N ASN A 232 9.36 20.01 26.92
CA ASN A 232 8.79 21.24 27.46
C ASN A 232 8.15 22.14 26.38
N GLN A 233 8.16 21.73 25.11
CA GLN A 233 7.58 22.47 23.99
C GLN A 233 6.35 21.71 23.46
N PRO A 234 5.14 21.97 24.01
CA PRO A 234 3.94 21.17 23.72
C PRO A 234 3.62 21.10 22.22
N GLN A 235 3.85 22.19 21.49
CA GLN A 235 3.64 22.24 20.05
C GLN A 235 4.48 21.19 19.29
N ILE A 236 5.74 20.98 19.69
CA ILE A 236 6.60 19.97 19.06
C ILE A 236 6.16 18.58 19.48
N VAL A 237 5.79 18.39 20.75
CA VAL A 237 5.32 17.11 21.27
C VAL A 237 4.02 16.67 20.58
N TYR A 238 3.07 17.57 20.34
CA TYR A 238 1.89 17.25 19.53
C TYR A 238 2.28 16.77 18.14
N LEU A 239 3.17 17.49 17.45
CA LEU A 239 3.62 17.11 16.12
C LEU A 239 4.29 15.72 16.12
N LEU A 240 5.15 15.43 17.11
CA LEU A 240 5.81 14.14 17.28
C LEU A 240 4.82 13.01 17.63
N SER A 241 3.81 13.30 18.45
CA SER A 241 2.78 12.33 18.83
C SER A 241 1.89 11.99 17.65
N ILE A 242 1.48 12.98 16.84
CA ILE A 242 0.81 12.73 15.57
C ILE A 242 1.79 11.85 14.76
N ALA A 243 3.04 12.30 14.51
CA ALA A 243 4.09 11.62 13.72
C ALA A 243 4.21 10.11 14.02
N LEU A 244 4.27 9.79 15.29
CA LEU A 244 4.35 8.43 15.78
C LEU A 244 3.05 7.65 15.51
N CYS A 245 1.90 8.25 15.79
CA CYS A 245 0.61 7.57 15.66
C CYS A 245 0.28 7.19 14.21
N LEU A 246 0.43 8.06 13.19
CA LEU A 246 0.11 7.60 11.81
C LEU A 246 1.13 6.57 11.32
N SER A 247 2.40 6.67 11.76
CA SER A 247 3.43 5.69 11.40
C SER A 247 3.10 4.30 11.96
N VAL A 248 2.44 4.24 13.13
CA VAL A 248 2.02 3.00 13.78
C VAL A 248 0.68 2.47 13.27
N PHE A 249 -0.34 3.34 13.19
CA PHE A 249 -1.70 2.90 12.89
C PHE A 249 -2.01 2.71 11.40
N MET A 250 -1.40 3.47 10.49
CA MET A 250 -1.72 3.31 9.06
C MET A 250 -1.23 2.00 8.44
N PRO A 251 -0.05 1.44 8.80
CA PRO A 251 0.34 0.11 8.31
C PRO A 251 -0.57 -1.03 8.79
N LEU A 252 -1.30 -0.84 9.90
CA LEU A 252 -2.13 -1.87 10.51
C LEU A 252 -3.33 -2.19 9.60
N GLY A 253 -3.55 -3.47 9.31
CA GLY A 253 -4.61 -3.91 8.39
C GLY A 253 -4.23 -3.79 6.91
N SER A 254 -2.94 -3.88 6.56
CA SER A 254 -2.45 -4.07 5.18
C SER A 254 -1.65 -5.37 5.08
N ASP A 255 -1.75 -6.11 3.97
CA ASP A 255 -1.18 -7.48 3.86
C ASP A 255 0.35 -7.53 3.86
N PHE A 256 0.98 -6.42 3.51
CA PHE A 256 2.43 -6.21 3.65
C PHE A 256 2.79 -5.21 4.74
N GLY A 257 1.81 -4.80 5.56
CA GLY A 257 1.99 -3.81 6.64
C GLY A 257 2.73 -2.56 6.17
N ILE A 258 3.97 -2.43 6.65
CA ILE A 258 4.86 -1.30 6.35
C ILE A 258 5.29 -1.28 4.88
N GLY A 259 5.48 -2.44 4.26
CA GLY A 259 5.86 -2.57 2.86
C GLY A 259 4.79 -2.10 1.87
N ASN A 260 3.53 -1.93 2.30
CA ASN A 260 2.45 -1.39 1.47
C ASN A 260 1.91 -0.07 2.03
N MET A 261 1.01 -0.08 3.02
CA MET A 261 0.45 1.18 3.52
C MET A 261 1.48 2.02 4.31
N GLY A 262 2.47 1.39 4.94
CA GLY A 262 3.50 2.14 5.67
C GLY A 262 4.41 2.98 4.79
N SER A 263 4.62 2.62 3.52
CA SER A 263 5.31 3.51 2.58
C SER A 263 4.52 4.83 2.47
N PHE A 264 3.22 4.74 2.20
CA PHE A 264 2.27 5.86 2.22
C PHE A 264 2.02 6.48 3.60
N ALA A 265 2.65 5.99 4.66
CA ALA A 265 2.57 6.56 5.99
C ALA A 265 3.83 7.30 6.42
N ILE A 266 4.94 7.19 5.69
CA ILE A 266 6.22 7.74 6.12
C ILE A 266 6.51 9.13 5.52
N TRP A 267 5.73 9.59 4.55
CA TRP A 267 6.00 10.80 3.78
C TRP A 267 6.02 12.08 4.61
N TRP A 268 5.20 12.16 5.66
CA TRP A 268 5.23 13.24 6.64
C TRP A 268 6.35 13.06 7.70
N LEU A 269 6.71 11.81 7.99
CA LEU A 269 7.69 11.42 8.97
C LEU A 269 9.10 11.78 8.50
N ILE A 270 9.42 11.54 7.23
CA ILE A 270 10.76 11.78 6.67
C ILE A 270 11.19 13.25 6.76
N PRO A 271 10.42 14.25 6.25
CA PRO A 271 10.86 15.64 6.31
C PRO A 271 10.95 16.16 7.75
N LEU A 272 10.03 15.75 8.63
CA LEU A 272 10.07 16.08 10.05
C LEU A 272 11.33 15.50 10.70
N CYS A 273 11.60 14.21 10.51
CA CYS A 273 12.78 13.53 11.03
C CYS A 273 14.07 14.10 10.44
N LEU A 274 14.10 14.51 9.17
CA LEU A 274 15.27 15.15 8.57
C LEU A 274 15.57 16.50 9.24
N ILE A 275 14.56 17.34 9.47
CA ILE A 275 14.74 18.63 10.15
C ILE A 275 15.19 18.43 11.59
N LEU A 276 14.58 17.50 12.31
CA LEU A 276 14.94 17.18 13.69
C LEU A 276 16.36 16.61 13.76
N TYR A 277 16.70 15.69 12.86
CA TYR A 277 18.03 15.12 12.71
C TYR A 277 19.09 16.21 12.51
N LEU A 278 18.89 17.13 11.56
CA LEU A 278 19.82 18.22 11.28
C LEU A 278 20.02 19.12 12.51
N LYS A 279 18.98 19.36 13.31
CA LYS A 279 19.09 20.11 14.57
C LYS A 279 19.86 19.34 15.64
N ILE A 280 19.58 18.05 15.79
CA ILE A 280 20.27 17.18 16.75
C ILE A 280 21.77 17.17 16.46
N ILE A 281 22.16 16.92 15.21
CA ILE A 281 23.59 16.91 14.83
C ILE A 281 24.21 18.31 14.91
N GLY A 282 23.41 19.37 14.73
CA GLY A 282 23.85 20.76 14.90
C GLY A 282 24.31 21.10 16.32
N THR A 283 23.88 20.34 17.34
CA THR A 283 24.38 20.49 18.72
C THR A 283 25.73 19.82 18.98
N LEU A 284 26.29 19.10 18.00
CA LEU A 284 27.57 18.44 18.15
C LEU A 284 28.70 19.48 18.20
N LYS A 285 29.50 19.44 19.27
CA LYS A 285 30.67 20.32 19.44
C LYS A 285 31.76 20.10 18.38
N SER A 286 31.84 18.89 17.81
CA SER A 286 32.85 18.55 16.80
C SER A 286 32.34 18.84 15.39
N LYS A 287 32.97 19.82 14.71
CA LYS A 287 32.69 20.15 13.30
C LYS A 287 32.89 18.94 12.37
N LYS A 288 33.87 18.07 12.67
CA LYS A 288 34.11 16.83 11.91
C LYS A 288 32.94 15.85 12.02
N LEU A 289 32.42 15.64 13.24
CA LEU A 289 31.25 14.78 13.47
C LEU A 289 29.99 15.37 12.83
N TYR A 290 29.79 16.69 12.91
CA TYR A 290 28.68 17.36 12.22
C TYR A 290 28.73 17.12 10.70
N CYS A 291 29.87 17.36 10.05
CA CYS A 291 30.02 17.13 8.61
C CYS A 291 29.80 15.66 8.23
N PHE A 292 30.31 14.73 9.04
CA PHE A 292 30.13 13.29 8.85
C PHE A 292 28.65 12.90 8.85
N TYR A 293 27.91 13.26 9.90
CA TYR A 293 26.50 12.93 10.00
C TYR A 293 25.66 13.65 8.93
N LYS A 294 25.96 14.91 8.64
CA LYS A 294 25.31 15.64 7.55
C LYS A 294 25.49 14.94 6.21
N LEU A 295 26.71 14.52 5.87
CA LEU A 295 26.99 13.79 4.64
C LEU A 295 26.27 12.43 4.62
N ALA A 296 26.30 11.68 5.71
CA ALA A 296 25.60 10.40 5.82
C ALA A 296 24.09 10.55 5.62
N GLY A 297 23.47 11.58 6.22
CA GLY A 297 22.05 11.87 6.04
C GLY A 297 21.69 12.23 4.59
N VAL A 298 22.50 13.09 3.95
CA VAL A 298 22.30 13.48 2.54
C VAL A 298 22.45 12.27 1.61
N LEU A 299 23.48 11.45 1.80
CA LEU A 299 23.70 10.25 0.98
C LEU A 299 22.58 9.22 1.16
N SER A 300 22.08 9.00 2.38
CA SER A 300 20.97 8.08 2.62
C SER A 300 19.66 8.53 1.95
N VAL A 301 19.31 9.82 2.05
CA VAL A 301 18.11 10.37 1.41
C VAL A 301 18.26 10.37 -0.12
N SER A 302 19.42 10.80 -0.62
CA SER A 302 19.68 10.83 -2.07
C SER A 302 19.70 9.43 -2.66
N GLY A 303 20.32 8.47 -1.97
CA GLY A 303 20.33 7.06 -2.36
C GLY A 303 18.93 6.45 -2.39
N TYR A 304 18.08 6.77 -1.41
CA TYR A 304 16.67 6.37 -1.43
C TYR A 304 15.92 6.97 -2.62
N ILE A 305 16.05 8.28 -2.87
CA ILE A 305 15.41 8.94 -4.02
C ILE A 305 15.89 8.34 -5.34
N MET A 306 17.19 8.09 -5.49
CA MET A 306 17.75 7.48 -6.71
C MET A 306 17.25 6.06 -6.91
N LEU A 307 17.19 5.24 -5.85
CA LEU A 307 16.61 3.90 -5.92
C LEU A 307 15.15 3.96 -6.36
N GLN A 308 14.38 4.89 -5.80
CA GLN A 308 12.98 5.06 -6.17
C GLN A 308 12.79 5.53 -7.61
N LEU A 309 13.61 6.49 -8.08
CA LEU A 309 13.62 6.91 -9.47
C LEU A 309 13.98 5.74 -10.40
N PHE A 310 14.97 4.93 -10.03
CA PHE A 310 15.33 3.74 -10.79
C PHE A 310 14.17 2.74 -10.86
N THR A 311 13.50 2.47 -9.73
CA THR A 311 12.30 1.62 -9.68
C THR A 311 11.19 2.18 -10.56
N ILE A 312 10.84 3.46 -10.40
CA ILE A 312 9.80 4.11 -11.22
C ILE A 312 10.14 4.00 -12.71
N LEU A 313 11.37 4.29 -13.12
CA LEU A 313 11.77 4.22 -14.52
C LEU A 313 11.82 2.78 -15.05
N GLY A 314 12.13 1.81 -14.19
CA GLY A 314 12.31 0.39 -14.53
C GLY A 314 11.07 -0.50 -14.47
N GLN A 315 9.92 0.00 -14.00
CA GLN A 315 8.66 -0.75 -14.00
C GLN A 315 7.39 0.13 -14.02
N CYS A 316 6.30 -0.43 -14.54
CA CYS A 316 4.94 0.09 -14.41
C CYS A 316 4.04 -1.06 -13.94
N TYR A 317 3.17 -0.86 -12.93
CA TYR A 317 2.19 -1.82 -12.39
C TYR A 317 2.15 -3.24 -13.02
N PHE A 318 2.85 -4.21 -12.41
CA PHE A 318 3.05 -5.61 -12.87
C PHE A 318 3.68 -5.83 -14.26
N ASP A 319 3.97 -4.75 -14.97
CA ASP A 319 4.66 -4.68 -16.26
C ASP A 319 6.09 -4.15 -16.06
N LYS A 320 7.03 -5.04 -15.65
CA LYS A 320 8.45 -4.68 -15.50
C LYS A 320 9.10 -4.32 -16.84
N GLY A 321 10.28 -3.71 -16.75
CA GLY A 321 11.03 -3.21 -17.90
C GLY A 321 10.89 -1.69 -18.01
N SER A 322 11.82 -1.10 -18.76
CA SER A 322 11.90 0.36 -18.91
C SER A 322 10.58 0.96 -19.37
N ARG A 323 10.15 2.04 -18.72
CA ARG A 323 8.99 2.83 -19.18
C ARG A 323 9.21 3.40 -20.58
N ALA A 324 10.46 3.64 -20.98
CA ALA A 324 10.79 4.13 -22.31
C ALA A 324 10.43 3.12 -23.42
N ASP A 325 10.25 1.83 -23.09
CA ASP A 325 9.88 0.79 -24.05
C ASP A 325 8.36 0.58 -24.13
N LYS A 326 7.60 1.19 -23.21
CA LYS A 326 6.13 1.08 -23.10
C LYS A 326 5.44 2.09 -23.99
N LYS A 327 5.51 1.87 -25.31
CA LYS A 327 5.03 2.80 -26.35
C LYS A 327 3.93 2.21 -27.24
N TYR A 328 3.58 0.94 -27.04
CA TYR A 328 2.67 0.21 -27.91
C TYR A 328 1.31 0.07 -27.24
N CYS A 329 0.24 0.21 -28.01
CA CYS A 329 -1.12 0.01 -27.56
C CYS A 329 -1.70 -1.27 -28.21
N ILE A 330 -2.74 -1.82 -27.60
CA ILE A 330 -3.51 -2.94 -28.15
C ILE A 330 -4.34 -2.36 -29.30
N HIS A 331 -4.17 -2.87 -30.52
CA HIS A 331 -4.82 -2.33 -31.72
C HIS A 331 -6.22 -2.91 -31.97
N SER A 332 -6.46 -4.14 -31.52
CA SER A 332 -7.69 -4.88 -31.76
C SER A 332 -8.89 -4.35 -30.96
N SER A 333 -8.71 -3.32 -30.10
CA SER A 333 -9.81 -2.68 -29.38
C SER A 333 -9.59 -1.17 -29.28
N SER A 334 -10.58 -0.39 -29.71
CA SER A 334 -10.59 1.08 -29.59
C SER A 334 -10.66 1.58 -28.15
N LEU A 335 -10.96 0.69 -27.20
CA LEU A 335 -10.98 0.99 -25.77
C LEU A 335 -9.61 0.89 -25.11
N ALA A 336 -8.60 0.38 -25.81
CA ALA A 336 -7.26 0.32 -25.28
C ALA A 336 -6.64 1.72 -25.19
N THR A 337 -6.45 2.21 -23.97
CA THR A 337 -5.80 3.50 -23.69
C THR A 337 -4.48 3.36 -22.94
N THR A 338 -4.08 2.12 -22.62
CA THR A 338 -2.88 1.82 -21.84
C THR A 338 -1.74 1.43 -22.77
N LEU A 339 -0.56 2.03 -22.56
CA LEU A 339 0.65 1.68 -23.29
C LEU A 339 1.43 0.58 -22.55
N THR A 340 1.99 -0.34 -23.33
CA THR A 340 2.83 -1.44 -22.84
C THR A 340 3.92 -1.76 -23.87
N THR A 341 4.64 -2.86 -23.68
CA THR A 341 5.65 -3.34 -24.63
C THR A 341 4.99 -3.98 -25.85
N LYS A 342 5.68 -3.96 -26.99
CA LYS A 342 5.18 -4.54 -28.25
C LYS A 342 4.67 -5.97 -28.08
N GLN A 343 5.49 -6.83 -27.46
CA GLN A 343 5.15 -8.23 -27.23
C GLN A 343 3.84 -8.42 -26.43
N LYS A 344 3.59 -7.58 -25.41
CA LYS A 344 2.38 -7.68 -24.58
C LYS A 344 1.15 -7.17 -25.32
N ALA A 345 1.28 -6.09 -26.07
CA ALA A 345 0.21 -5.58 -26.92
C ALA A 345 -0.18 -6.63 -27.97
N GLU A 346 0.79 -7.20 -28.68
CA GLU A 346 0.56 -8.23 -29.71
C GLU A 346 -0.07 -9.50 -29.12
N ALA A 347 0.38 -9.96 -27.94
CA ALA A 347 -0.20 -11.14 -27.29
C ALA A 347 -1.69 -10.95 -26.97
N VAL A 348 -2.08 -9.75 -26.51
CA VAL A 348 -3.48 -9.43 -26.25
C VAL A 348 -4.26 -9.23 -27.55
N ASP A 349 -3.67 -8.61 -28.57
CA ASP A 349 -4.30 -8.45 -29.89
C ASP A 349 -4.66 -9.79 -30.51
N VAL A 350 -3.73 -10.76 -30.47
CA VAL A 350 -3.97 -12.13 -30.94
C VAL A 350 -5.13 -12.78 -30.18
N LEU A 351 -5.15 -12.65 -28.85
CA LEU A 351 -6.26 -13.19 -28.04
C LEU A 351 -7.60 -12.52 -28.40
N LEU A 352 -7.64 -11.20 -28.56
CA LEU A 352 -8.86 -10.47 -28.90
C LEU A 352 -9.39 -10.87 -30.29
N ILE A 353 -8.50 -11.02 -31.29
CA ILE A 353 -8.87 -11.47 -32.64
C ILE A 353 -9.48 -12.87 -32.60
N HIS A 354 -8.86 -13.81 -31.89
CA HIS A 354 -9.37 -15.18 -31.84
C HIS A 354 -10.63 -15.32 -30.99
N SER A 355 -10.70 -14.62 -29.85
CA SER A 355 -11.87 -14.67 -28.96
C SER A 355 -13.11 -14.03 -29.58
N ALA A 356 -12.97 -13.04 -30.47
CA ALA A 356 -14.09 -12.42 -31.18
C ALA A 356 -14.95 -13.40 -32.01
N ASN A 357 -14.43 -14.59 -32.34
CA ASN A 357 -15.22 -15.64 -32.99
C ASN A 357 -16.24 -16.31 -32.04
N TYR A 358 -16.06 -16.14 -30.73
CA TYR A 358 -16.79 -16.87 -29.69
C TYR A 358 -17.50 -15.95 -28.69
N ILE A 359 -17.07 -14.70 -28.56
CA ILE A 359 -17.63 -13.74 -27.59
C ILE A 359 -18.22 -12.52 -28.31
N LYS A 360 -19.33 -12.03 -27.78
CA LYS A 360 -19.99 -10.78 -28.21
C LYS A 360 -20.13 -9.82 -27.03
N GLU A 361 -20.38 -8.55 -27.35
CA GLU A 361 -20.63 -7.54 -26.33
C GLU A 361 -21.84 -7.95 -25.46
N GLY A 362 -21.70 -7.81 -24.14
CA GLY A 362 -22.73 -8.16 -23.18
C GLY A 362 -22.77 -9.63 -22.74
N ASP A 363 -22.02 -10.52 -23.40
CA ASP A 363 -21.91 -11.94 -23.03
C ASP A 363 -21.28 -12.12 -21.65
N TYR A 364 -21.66 -13.19 -20.96
CA TYR A 364 -20.97 -13.62 -19.77
C TYR A 364 -19.74 -14.45 -20.13
N VAL A 365 -18.57 -13.96 -19.73
CA VAL A 365 -17.28 -14.61 -20.01
C VAL A 365 -16.55 -14.86 -18.69
N LEU A 366 -15.80 -15.95 -18.63
CA LEU A 366 -14.90 -16.25 -17.51
C LEU A 366 -13.45 -16.06 -17.94
N PHE A 367 -12.88 -14.90 -17.66
CA PHE A 367 -11.43 -14.67 -17.76
C PHE A 367 -10.72 -15.13 -16.49
N PHE A 368 -9.97 -16.22 -16.57
CA PHE A 368 -9.27 -16.86 -15.46
C PHE A 368 -7.73 -16.73 -15.63
N GLN A 369 -6.96 -16.03 -14.78
CA GLN A 369 -7.29 -15.45 -13.46
C GLN A 369 -7.10 -13.93 -13.36
N ASN A 370 -6.06 -13.37 -13.98
CA ASN A 370 -5.61 -11.97 -13.82
C ASN A 370 -5.84 -11.10 -15.06
N MET A 371 -6.96 -11.32 -15.75
CA MET A 371 -7.26 -10.68 -17.04
C MET A 371 -8.48 -9.74 -16.97
N ALA A 372 -8.69 -9.08 -15.83
CA ALA A 372 -9.86 -8.23 -15.60
C ALA A 372 -10.07 -7.14 -16.67
N THR A 373 -8.96 -6.59 -17.20
CA THR A 373 -8.99 -5.60 -18.29
C THR A 373 -9.69 -6.11 -19.55
N LEU A 374 -9.65 -7.42 -19.82
CA LEU A 374 -10.27 -7.98 -21.02
C LEU A 374 -11.80 -7.84 -21.01
N HIS A 375 -12.45 -7.83 -19.85
CA HIS A 375 -13.88 -7.51 -19.76
C HIS A 375 -14.18 -6.11 -20.30
N TYR A 376 -13.33 -5.14 -19.99
CA TYR A 376 -13.47 -3.78 -20.50
C TYR A 376 -13.22 -3.72 -22.01
N LEU A 377 -12.13 -4.34 -22.49
CA LEU A 377 -11.77 -4.32 -23.92
C LEU A 377 -12.77 -5.03 -24.83
N THR A 378 -13.49 -6.03 -24.29
CA THR A 378 -14.48 -6.85 -25.02
C THR A 378 -15.93 -6.46 -24.71
N ARG A 379 -16.15 -5.54 -23.75
CA ARG A 379 -17.48 -5.14 -23.24
C ARG A 379 -18.33 -6.33 -22.78
N THR A 380 -17.68 -7.33 -22.20
CA THR A 380 -18.32 -8.54 -21.65
C THR A 380 -18.59 -8.40 -20.16
N LYS A 381 -19.47 -9.24 -19.62
CA LYS A 381 -19.82 -9.28 -18.20
C LYS A 381 -19.07 -10.42 -17.49
N PRO A 382 -18.64 -10.25 -16.23
CA PRO A 382 -17.96 -11.31 -15.49
C PRO A 382 -18.87 -12.49 -15.14
N TYR A 383 -18.42 -13.71 -15.42
CA TYR A 383 -19.15 -14.93 -15.04
C TYR A 383 -19.31 -15.08 -13.51
N LEU A 384 -18.26 -14.81 -12.75
CA LEU A 384 -18.24 -15.00 -11.28
C LEU A 384 -18.52 -13.73 -10.49
N TYR A 385 -19.36 -12.83 -11.03
CA TYR A 385 -19.77 -11.54 -10.44
C TYR A 385 -18.64 -10.53 -10.14
N ASN A 386 -17.38 -10.92 -10.33
CA ASN A 386 -16.18 -10.09 -10.17
C ASN A 386 -15.30 -10.29 -11.41
N PRO A 387 -14.86 -9.20 -12.08
CA PRO A 387 -13.98 -9.28 -13.25
C PRO A 387 -12.57 -9.79 -12.93
N TRP A 388 -12.19 -9.89 -11.65
CA TRP A 388 -10.88 -10.37 -11.24
C TRP A 388 -10.98 -11.57 -10.28
N PRO A 389 -11.30 -12.78 -10.78
CA PRO A 389 -11.49 -13.99 -9.95
C PRO A 389 -10.28 -14.36 -9.09
N TRP A 390 -9.08 -13.94 -9.48
CA TRP A 390 -7.86 -14.06 -8.67
C TRP A 390 -8.02 -13.52 -7.23
N THR A 391 -8.84 -12.49 -7.04
CA THR A 391 -9.03 -11.84 -5.72
C THR A 391 -9.88 -12.65 -4.74
N TYR A 392 -10.62 -13.65 -5.21
CA TYR A 392 -11.35 -14.55 -4.30
C TYR A 392 -10.40 -15.47 -3.55
N ASP A 393 -10.72 -15.85 -2.32
CA ASP A 393 -10.17 -17.10 -1.76
C ASP A 393 -10.85 -18.30 -2.44
N ALA A 394 -10.32 -19.51 -2.24
CA ALA A 394 -10.82 -20.70 -2.92
C ALA A 394 -12.28 -21.03 -2.54
N ASP A 395 -12.66 -20.87 -1.28
CA ASP A 395 -14.01 -21.18 -0.79
C ASP A 395 -15.03 -20.14 -1.30
N ASN A 396 -14.65 -18.87 -1.38
CA ASN A 396 -15.47 -17.85 -2.02
C ASN A 396 -15.61 -18.12 -3.52
N MET A 397 -14.53 -18.49 -4.22
CA MET A 397 -14.60 -18.82 -5.64
C MET A 397 -15.55 -19.99 -5.91
N GLU A 398 -15.50 -21.05 -5.10
CA GLU A 398 -16.43 -22.19 -5.17
C GLU A 398 -17.88 -21.74 -4.99
N ARG A 399 -18.17 -20.89 -3.99
CA ARG A 399 -19.51 -20.32 -3.79
C ARG A 399 -19.98 -19.49 -4.99
N GLN A 400 -19.08 -18.72 -5.62
CA GLN A 400 -19.45 -17.94 -6.81
C GLN A 400 -19.72 -18.82 -8.03
N PHE A 401 -19.01 -19.95 -8.19
CA PHE A 401 -19.35 -20.94 -9.23
C PHE A 401 -20.76 -21.50 -9.00
N LEU A 402 -21.03 -22.02 -7.80
CA LEU A 402 -22.35 -22.57 -7.45
C LEU A 402 -23.47 -21.56 -7.65
N ARG A 403 -23.22 -20.29 -7.29
CA ARG A 403 -24.17 -19.20 -7.48
C ARG A 403 -24.38 -18.88 -8.97
N ALA A 404 -23.31 -18.80 -9.75
CA ALA A 404 -23.40 -18.50 -11.17
C ALA A 404 -24.14 -19.61 -11.93
N GLU A 405 -23.86 -20.88 -11.63
CA GLU A 405 -24.56 -22.04 -12.20
C GLU A 405 -26.07 -22.08 -11.86
N LYS A 406 -26.47 -21.49 -10.74
CA LYS A 406 -27.87 -21.42 -10.32
C LYS A 406 -28.63 -20.23 -10.93
N GLU A 407 -27.98 -19.08 -11.00
CA GLU A 407 -28.60 -17.81 -11.37
C GLU A 407 -28.50 -17.49 -12.88
N ARG A 408 -27.70 -18.25 -13.65
CA ARG A 408 -27.42 -17.96 -15.06
C ARG A 408 -27.76 -19.16 -15.92
N ASP A 409 -28.52 -18.91 -16.97
CA ASP A 409 -29.04 -19.95 -17.84
C ASP A 409 -28.01 -20.47 -18.86
N THR A 410 -26.93 -19.70 -19.09
CA THR A 410 -25.92 -19.99 -20.10
C THR A 410 -24.53 -20.16 -19.50
N LEU A 411 -23.84 -21.20 -19.93
CA LEU A 411 -22.44 -21.42 -19.62
C LEU A 411 -21.54 -20.41 -20.37
N PRO A 412 -20.48 -19.89 -19.72
CA PRO A 412 -19.63 -18.86 -20.31
C PRO A 412 -18.60 -19.44 -21.29
N VAL A 413 -18.12 -18.62 -22.21
CA VAL A 413 -16.79 -18.87 -22.80
C VAL A 413 -15.75 -18.72 -21.69
N VAL A 414 -14.85 -19.70 -21.57
CA VAL A 414 -13.75 -19.65 -20.58
C VAL A 414 -12.45 -19.32 -21.28
N ILE A 415 -11.81 -18.24 -20.86
CA ILE A 415 -10.50 -17.81 -21.34
C ILE A 415 -9.52 -17.93 -20.20
N ARG A 416 -8.48 -18.75 -20.39
CA ARG A 416 -7.54 -19.13 -19.35
C ARG A 416 -6.12 -18.72 -19.71
N GLU A 417 -5.40 -18.13 -18.76
CA GLU A 417 -3.97 -17.83 -18.88
C GLU A 417 -3.09 -18.98 -18.38
N LYS A 418 -1.93 -19.16 -19.02
CA LYS A 418 -0.90 -20.17 -18.72
C LYS A 418 0.38 -19.58 -18.08
N GLY A 419 0.44 -18.26 -17.95
CA GLY A 419 1.66 -17.54 -17.56
C GLY A 419 1.97 -17.54 -16.06
N VAL A 420 3.15 -17.03 -15.69
CA VAL A 420 3.55 -16.78 -14.29
C VAL A 420 2.84 -15.54 -13.73
N LEU A 421 2.12 -15.71 -12.62
CA LEU A 421 1.25 -14.67 -12.04
C LEU A 421 1.62 -14.30 -10.61
N PRO A 422 1.23 -13.11 -10.12
CA PRO A 422 1.24 -11.85 -10.88
C PRO A 422 2.69 -11.41 -11.12
N GLY A 423 3.07 -11.06 -12.35
CA GLY A 423 4.44 -10.61 -12.59
C GLY A 423 4.85 -10.38 -14.05
N SER A 424 6.11 -9.97 -14.21
CA SER A 424 6.74 -9.59 -15.48
C SER A 424 6.85 -10.69 -16.52
N LEU A 425 6.76 -11.94 -16.08
CA LEU A 425 6.96 -13.14 -16.88
C LEU A 425 5.62 -13.74 -17.32
N TRP A 426 4.54 -12.97 -17.34
CA TRP A 426 3.21 -13.48 -17.69
C TRP A 426 3.10 -13.98 -19.14
N LEU A 427 4.06 -13.62 -20.01
CA LEU A 427 4.20 -14.17 -21.37
C LEU A 427 4.96 -15.51 -21.39
N GLU A 428 5.61 -15.90 -20.30
CA GLU A 428 6.29 -17.19 -20.16
C GLU A 428 5.34 -18.19 -19.50
N GLU A 429 5.19 -19.36 -20.10
CA GLU A 429 4.38 -20.44 -19.54
C GLU A 429 4.95 -20.86 -18.18
N ALA A 430 4.11 -20.81 -17.14
CA ALA A 430 4.53 -21.21 -15.81
C ALA A 430 4.64 -22.74 -15.72
N ALA A 431 5.78 -23.24 -15.23
CA ALA A 431 5.97 -24.67 -15.03
C ALA A 431 4.88 -25.23 -14.08
N GLY A 432 4.07 -26.16 -14.58
CA GLY A 432 2.99 -26.77 -13.81
C GLY A 432 1.81 -25.83 -13.52
N TRP A 433 1.57 -24.80 -14.35
CA TRP A 433 0.48 -23.82 -14.20
C TRP A 433 -0.93 -24.42 -14.02
N ASN A 434 -1.14 -25.67 -14.45
CA ASN A 434 -2.40 -26.41 -14.36
C ASN A 434 -2.38 -27.56 -13.32
N ARG A 435 -1.35 -27.67 -12.48
CA ARG A 435 -1.21 -28.79 -11.54
C ARG A 435 -1.98 -28.58 -10.23
N GLU A 436 -2.86 -29.48 -9.89
CA GLU A 436 -3.70 -29.35 -8.68
C GLU A 436 -2.95 -29.71 -7.37
N ASP A 437 -1.72 -30.18 -7.45
CA ASP A 437 -0.95 -30.74 -6.34
C ASP A 437 0.28 -29.91 -5.93
N LEU A 438 0.51 -28.75 -6.56
CA LEU A 438 1.61 -27.87 -6.18
C LEU A 438 1.31 -27.13 -4.87
N PRO A 439 2.33 -26.86 -4.04
CA PRO A 439 2.15 -26.10 -2.82
C PRO A 439 1.65 -24.67 -3.12
N ASP A 440 0.71 -24.21 -2.30
CA ASP A 440 0.17 -22.87 -2.43
C ASP A 440 1.24 -21.81 -2.17
N THR A 441 1.32 -20.82 -3.05
CA THR A 441 2.16 -19.63 -2.92
C THR A 441 1.30 -18.38 -3.02
N TYR A 442 1.91 -17.20 -2.99
CA TYR A 442 1.21 -15.96 -3.33
C TYR A 442 0.67 -16.02 -4.76
N SER A 443 1.52 -16.52 -5.67
CA SER A 443 1.36 -16.57 -7.12
C SER A 443 0.57 -17.77 -7.65
N TYR A 444 0.36 -18.78 -6.81
CA TYR A 444 -0.23 -20.04 -7.21
C TYR A 444 -1.17 -20.57 -6.12
N LYS A 445 -2.39 -20.96 -6.49
CA LYS A 445 -3.41 -21.49 -5.57
C LYS A 445 -3.99 -22.78 -6.14
N SER A 446 -3.48 -23.92 -5.68
CA SER A 446 -3.85 -25.27 -6.13
C SER A 446 -5.36 -25.52 -6.13
N LYS A 447 -6.05 -25.17 -5.03
CA LYS A 447 -7.50 -25.35 -4.91
C LYS A 447 -8.29 -24.55 -5.95
N LYS A 448 -7.84 -23.37 -6.37
CA LYS A 448 -8.50 -22.60 -7.45
C LYS A 448 -8.31 -23.24 -8.81
N ILE A 449 -7.13 -23.81 -9.04
CA ILE A 449 -6.83 -24.56 -10.27
C ILE A 449 -7.73 -25.80 -10.34
N ALA A 450 -7.89 -26.53 -9.23
CA ALA A 450 -8.82 -27.65 -9.14
C ALA A 450 -10.28 -27.22 -9.42
N LEU A 451 -10.73 -26.08 -8.88
CA LEU A 451 -12.09 -25.58 -9.13
C LEU A 451 -12.35 -25.28 -10.61
N ILE A 452 -11.43 -24.62 -11.31
CA ILE A 452 -11.63 -24.36 -12.75
C ILE A 452 -11.58 -25.65 -13.57
N ASN A 453 -10.68 -26.58 -13.24
CA ASN A 453 -10.57 -27.86 -13.95
C ASN A 453 -11.82 -28.71 -13.74
N GLN A 454 -12.35 -28.76 -12.51
CA GLN A 454 -13.60 -29.43 -12.20
C GLN A 454 -14.78 -28.78 -12.95
N PHE A 455 -14.85 -27.45 -13.02
CA PHE A 455 -15.90 -26.75 -13.76
C PHE A 455 -15.86 -27.09 -15.26
N LEU A 456 -14.68 -27.04 -15.89
CA LEU A 456 -14.49 -27.40 -17.30
C LEU A 456 -14.89 -28.86 -17.56
N LYS A 457 -14.46 -29.79 -16.67
CA LYS A 457 -14.77 -31.22 -16.79
C LYS A 457 -16.26 -31.53 -16.57
N LYS A 458 -16.89 -30.89 -15.59
CA LYS A 458 -18.29 -31.14 -15.22
C LYS A 458 -19.27 -30.80 -16.35
N HIS A 459 -18.92 -29.81 -17.17
CA HIS A 459 -19.75 -29.28 -18.25
C HIS A 459 -19.19 -29.59 -19.65
N ASP A 460 -18.32 -30.60 -19.72
CA ASP A 460 -17.78 -31.13 -20.98
C ASP A 460 -17.19 -30.05 -21.91
N TYR A 461 -16.40 -29.13 -21.34
CA TYR A 461 -15.77 -28.08 -22.14
C TYR A 461 -14.71 -28.64 -23.10
N LYS A 462 -14.68 -28.11 -24.32
CA LYS A 462 -13.67 -28.41 -25.34
C LYS A 462 -12.73 -27.24 -25.55
N LEU A 463 -11.45 -27.57 -25.69
CA LEU A 463 -10.41 -26.61 -26.08
C LEU A 463 -10.54 -26.32 -27.57
N VAL A 464 -10.86 -25.08 -27.93
CA VAL A 464 -11.08 -24.68 -29.34
C VAL A 464 -9.92 -23.85 -29.91
N TRP A 465 -9.12 -23.25 -29.04
CA TRP A 465 -7.94 -22.50 -29.45
C TRP A 465 -6.95 -22.38 -28.29
N GLU A 466 -5.66 -22.48 -28.61
CA GLU A 466 -4.60 -22.16 -27.68
C GLU A 466 -3.37 -21.56 -28.37
N ASN A 467 -2.60 -20.81 -27.59
CA ASN A 467 -1.24 -20.42 -27.93
C ASN A 467 -0.33 -20.62 -26.71
N HIS A 468 0.89 -20.07 -26.71
CA HIS A 468 1.81 -20.20 -25.58
C HIS A 468 1.35 -19.50 -24.27
N VAL A 469 0.44 -18.53 -24.34
CA VAL A 469 -0.02 -17.73 -23.17
C VAL A 469 -1.45 -18.07 -22.75
N PHE A 470 -2.33 -18.41 -23.68
CA PHE A 470 -3.77 -18.46 -23.47
C PHE A 470 -4.42 -19.73 -24.02
N GLN A 471 -5.59 -20.04 -23.47
CA GLN A 471 -6.52 -21.04 -23.96
C GLN A 471 -7.94 -20.48 -24.00
N ILE A 472 -8.72 -20.88 -25.00
CA ILE A 472 -10.15 -20.63 -25.11
C ILE A 472 -10.89 -21.96 -25.08
N TRP A 473 -11.83 -22.07 -24.15
CA TRP A 473 -12.66 -23.25 -23.95
C TRP A 473 -14.14 -22.91 -24.16
N LEU A 474 -14.86 -23.77 -24.86
CA LEU A 474 -16.31 -23.67 -25.08
C LEU A 474 -17.04 -24.82 -24.40
N PRO A 475 -18.23 -24.60 -23.85
CA PRO A 475 -19.09 -25.68 -23.40
C PRO A 475 -19.63 -26.45 -24.61
N ASP A 476 -19.90 -27.74 -24.44
CA ASP A 476 -20.40 -28.61 -25.52
C ASP A 476 -21.78 -28.19 -26.08
N SER A 477 -22.52 -27.35 -25.35
CA SER A 477 -23.84 -26.85 -25.71
C SER A 477 -23.86 -25.53 -26.49
N MET A 478 -22.69 -25.04 -26.95
CA MET A 478 -22.56 -23.75 -27.67
C MET A 478 -22.48 -23.88 -29.19
#